data_AF-A0AAV8UNY3-F1
#
_entry.id   AF-A0AAV8UNY3-F1
#
_cell.length_a   1.000
_cell.length_b   1.000
_cell.length_c   1.000
_cell.angle_alpha   90.00
_cell.angle_beta   90.00
_cell.angle_gamma   90.00
#
_symmetry.space_group_name_H-M   'P 1'
#
loop_
_entity.id
_entity.type
_entity.pdbx_description
1 polymer ?
#
loop_
_entity_poly.entity_id
_entity_poly.type
_entity_poly.pdbx_seq_one_letter_code
_entity_poly.pdbx_strand_id
1 'polypeptide(L)'
;MADSGEEVGVLRKILQFAFHVEQLEDFDVTKYSPSHRAFYPQFVEGIKCGFRGLSTTNKNDSLKQKVKSAFPMTAGVGSVIVGVLTVLSLLYQGGLSEAFQDGSWITYALRYANYVSLVMVLFLDKKGTIDDEVYFEATAVDNKEFSAHLQSLKKQKNLKKKLIGKARRVVQMLILRVANGVIKKFFPRSVQMTVLPVLRIIILRPALGSVLASLVAIADFFPTAGYWDEIIMIASEILMDSFSFGLELLDPYTKRMEGKGKVYLKKRYHGYISGMGLIYSVLARIPLMAPACVIAGEAGAADLTLKVLAVNQTEDPRIDLLGQQFVAPVRAGDKKDS
;
A
#
# COMPACT_ATOMS: atom_id res chain seq x y z
N MET A 1 2.39 -37.10 -15.56
CA MET A 1 3.42 -36.43 -14.74
C MET A 1 3.89 -35.24 -15.53
N ALA A 2 3.22 -34.10 -15.36
CA ALA A 2 3.61 -32.85 -15.99
C ALA A 2 4.59 -32.09 -15.09
N ASP A 3 5.39 -31.25 -15.72
CA ASP A 3 6.72 -30.81 -15.34
C ASP A 3 6.77 -29.91 -14.09
N SER A 4 7.05 -30.49 -12.91
CA SER A 4 7.18 -29.73 -11.66
C SER A 4 8.38 -28.77 -11.66
N GLY A 5 9.32 -28.92 -12.61
CA GLY A 5 10.46 -28.03 -12.76
C GLY A 5 10.12 -26.68 -13.41
N GLU A 6 9.16 -26.68 -14.34
CA GLU A 6 8.78 -25.50 -15.10
C GLU A 6 7.96 -24.51 -14.23
N GLU A 7 7.02 -25.04 -13.43
CA GLU A 7 6.16 -24.23 -12.53
C GLU A 7 6.94 -23.56 -11.39
N VAL A 8 7.95 -24.24 -10.83
CA VAL A 8 8.84 -23.66 -9.80
C VAL A 8 9.71 -22.54 -10.40
N GLY A 9 10.14 -22.69 -11.66
CA GLY A 9 10.84 -21.65 -12.41
C GLY A 9 9.97 -20.40 -12.65
N VAL A 10 8.68 -20.60 -12.93
CA VAL A 10 7.71 -19.51 -13.09
C VAL A 10 7.48 -18.78 -11.76
N LEU A 11 7.25 -19.49 -10.65
CA LEU A 11 7.08 -18.88 -9.33
C LEU A 11 8.31 -18.05 -8.93
N ARG A 12 9.53 -18.55 -9.20
CA ARG A 12 10.77 -17.80 -8.95
C ARG A 12 10.85 -16.50 -9.76
N LYS A 13 10.49 -16.52 -11.05
CA LYS A 13 10.46 -15.32 -11.89
C LYS A 13 9.39 -14.32 -11.43
N ILE A 14 8.22 -14.81 -11.01
CA ILE A 14 7.15 -13.98 -10.44
C ILE A 14 7.59 -13.34 -9.12
N LEU A 15 8.24 -14.11 -8.23
CA LEU A 15 8.81 -13.60 -6.98
C LEU A 15 9.90 -12.55 -7.26
N GLN A 16 10.79 -12.81 -8.22
CA GLN A 16 11.81 -11.85 -8.64
C GLN A 16 11.18 -10.57 -9.17
N PHE A 17 10.15 -10.63 -10.01
CA PHE A 17 9.44 -9.45 -10.51
C PHE A 17 8.67 -8.70 -9.42
N ALA A 18 7.94 -9.41 -8.56
CA ALA A 18 7.16 -8.85 -7.46
C ALA A 18 8.04 -8.16 -6.42
N PHE A 19 9.17 -8.78 -6.06
CA PHE A 19 10.07 -8.33 -5.02
C PHE A 19 11.37 -7.73 -5.55
N HIS A 20 11.46 -7.40 -6.85
CA HIS A 20 12.61 -6.69 -7.42
C HIS A 20 12.73 -5.29 -6.82
N VAL A 21 13.17 -5.16 -5.57
CA VAL A 21 13.68 -3.88 -5.08
C VAL A 21 14.68 -3.45 -6.14
N GLU A 22 14.47 -2.30 -6.78
CA GLU A 22 15.47 -1.77 -7.70
C GLU A 22 16.81 -1.90 -6.96
N GLN A 23 17.66 -2.83 -7.39
CA GLN A 23 19.06 -2.80 -7.01
C GLN A 23 19.56 -1.55 -7.70
N LEU A 24 19.44 -0.45 -6.97
CA LEU A 24 19.94 0.84 -7.36
C LEU A 24 21.44 0.71 -7.27
N GLU A 25 22.04 0.29 -8.38
CA GLU A 25 23.46 0.36 -8.62
C GLU A 25 23.93 1.78 -8.24
N ASP A 26 25.06 1.83 -7.52
CA ASP A 26 25.84 3.02 -7.14
C ASP A 26 25.35 3.96 -6.02
N PHE A 27 24.50 3.49 -5.10
CA PHE A 27 24.32 4.18 -3.81
C PHE A 27 24.54 3.20 -2.67
N ASP A 28 25.46 3.49 -1.73
CA ASP A 28 25.72 2.62 -0.57
C ASP A 28 24.47 2.57 0.34
N VAL A 29 23.62 1.60 0.01
CA VAL A 29 22.28 1.37 0.56
C VAL A 29 22.34 1.05 2.05
N THR A 30 23.45 0.49 2.51
CA THR A 30 23.59 -0.09 3.84
C THR A 30 23.74 0.96 4.94
N LYS A 31 24.20 2.18 4.60
CA LYS A 31 24.33 3.29 5.57
C LYS A 31 23.02 3.99 5.96
N TYR A 32 21.99 3.88 5.13
CA TYR A 32 20.77 4.70 5.25
C TYR A 32 19.47 3.88 5.37
N SER A 33 19.54 2.56 5.23
CA SER A 33 18.43 1.69 5.64
C SER A 33 18.25 1.84 7.14
N PRO A 34 17.04 2.17 7.64
CA PRO A 34 16.80 2.19 9.08
C PRO A 34 17.17 0.81 9.63
N SER A 35 17.89 0.78 10.75
CA SER A 35 18.05 -0.46 11.50
C SER A 35 16.65 -1.04 11.74
N HIS A 36 16.52 -2.37 11.81
CA HIS A 36 15.22 -3.02 12.07
C HIS A 36 14.49 -2.42 13.29
N ARG A 37 15.23 -1.80 14.24
CA ARG A 37 14.70 -1.10 15.41
C ARG A 37 14.04 0.25 15.09
N ALA A 38 14.50 0.99 14.08
CA ALA A 38 13.92 2.28 13.70
C ALA A 38 12.65 2.13 12.84
N PHE A 39 12.44 0.98 12.20
CA PHE A 39 11.25 0.75 11.36
C PHE A 39 9.93 0.89 12.12
N TYR A 40 9.77 0.24 13.29
CA TYR A 40 8.49 0.18 14.00
C TYR A 40 8.04 1.53 14.59
N PRO A 41 8.92 2.34 15.23
CA PRO A 41 8.55 3.69 15.62
C PRO A 41 8.10 4.54 14.43
N GLN A 42 8.82 4.47 13.30
CA GLN A 42 8.43 5.16 12.07
C GLN A 42 7.09 4.65 11.51
N PHE A 43 6.84 3.35 11.59
CA PHE A 43 5.59 2.73 11.16
C PHE A 43 4.38 3.25 11.94
N VAL A 44 4.50 3.35 13.25
CA VAL A 44 3.45 3.92 14.11
C VAL A 44 3.23 5.40 13.80
N GLU A 45 4.30 6.17 13.59
CA GLU A 45 4.17 7.57 13.19
C GLU A 45 3.51 7.71 11.80
N GLY A 46 3.82 6.83 10.85
CA GLY A 46 3.13 6.75 9.56
C GLY A 46 1.62 6.51 9.69
N ILE A 47 1.22 5.61 10.60
CA ILE A 47 -0.20 5.39 10.91
C ILE A 47 -0.86 6.67 11.45
N LYS A 48 -0.17 7.39 12.36
CA LYS A 48 -0.68 8.67 12.88
C LYS A 48 -0.87 9.70 11.75
N CYS A 49 0.05 9.78 10.79
CA CYS A 49 -0.09 10.63 9.61
C CYS A 49 -1.32 10.24 8.76
N GLY A 50 -1.57 8.94 8.59
CA GLY A 50 -2.78 8.46 7.91
C GLY A 50 -4.08 8.91 8.61
N PHE A 51 -4.15 8.79 9.95
CA PHE A 51 -5.30 9.29 10.71
C PHE A 51 -5.43 10.81 10.69
N ARG A 52 -4.31 11.55 10.70
CA ARG A 52 -4.33 13.00 10.52
C ARG A 52 -4.86 13.39 9.16
N GLY A 53 -4.45 12.70 8.09
CA GLY A 53 -5.02 12.86 6.75
C GLY A 53 -6.54 12.73 6.75
N LEU A 54 -7.07 11.66 7.35
CA LEU A 54 -8.53 11.47 7.51
C LEU A 54 -9.18 12.61 8.31
N SER A 55 -8.54 13.05 9.40
CA SER A 55 -9.03 14.18 10.19
C SER A 55 -9.03 15.49 9.39
N THR A 56 -7.99 15.76 8.61
CA THR A 56 -7.86 16.98 7.79
C THR A 56 -8.93 16.98 6.71
N THR A 57 -9.12 15.86 6.02
CA THR A 57 -10.22 15.67 5.07
C THR A 57 -11.59 15.89 5.73
N ASN A 58 -11.80 15.42 6.96
CA ASN A 58 -13.06 15.61 7.69
C ASN A 58 -13.23 17.00 8.34
N LYS A 59 -12.20 17.84 8.39
CA LYS A 59 -12.29 19.20 8.93
C LYS A 59 -12.39 20.25 7.84
N ASN A 60 -11.78 20.02 6.67
CA ASN A 60 -11.80 20.95 5.55
C ASN A 60 -12.98 20.66 4.60
N ASP A 61 -13.91 21.61 4.48
CA ASP A 61 -15.14 21.43 3.69
C ASP A 61 -14.91 21.29 2.19
N SER A 62 -13.86 21.90 1.64
CA SER A 62 -13.48 21.74 0.24
C SER A 62 -12.95 20.33 -0.03
N LEU A 63 -12.08 19.80 0.85
CA LEU A 63 -11.63 18.41 0.78
C LEU A 63 -12.79 17.41 0.95
N LYS A 64 -13.75 17.67 1.86
CA LYS A 64 -14.98 16.87 1.96
C LYS A 64 -15.77 16.88 0.67
N GLN A 65 -15.90 18.03 0.03
CA GLN A 65 -16.65 18.17 -1.21
C GLN A 65 -15.97 17.37 -2.34
N LYS A 66 -14.63 17.34 -2.39
CA LYS A 66 -13.87 16.50 -3.32
C LYS A 66 -14.04 15.00 -3.08
N VAL A 67 -14.09 14.57 -1.81
CA VAL A 67 -14.46 13.18 -1.48
C VAL A 67 -15.89 12.89 -1.92
N LYS A 68 -16.83 13.82 -1.66
CA LYS A 68 -18.23 13.67 -2.04
C LYS A 68 -18.43 13.57 -3.56
N SER A 69 -17.69 14.38 -4.33
CA SER A 69 -17.75 14.39 -5.79
C SER A 69 -17.05 13.18 -6.44
N ALA A 70 -16.28 12.40 -5.67
CA ALA A 70 -15.71 11.15 -6.11
C ALA A 70 -16.67 9.94 -5.97
N PHE A 71 -17.74 10.04 -5.16
CA PHE A 71 -18.76 8.98 -5.09
C PHE A 71 -19.48 8.72 -6.42
N PRO A 72 -19.81 9.71 -7.27
CA PRO A 72 -20.33 9.45 -8.62
C PRO A 72 -19.38 8.61 -9.50
N MET A 73 -18.05 8.74 -9.35
CA MET A 73 -17.09 7.87 -10.05
C MET A 73 -17.16 6.42 -9.55
N THR A 74 -17.60 6.19 -8.32
CA THR A 74 -17.85 4.83 -7.77
C THR A 74 -18.98 4.11 -8.50
N ALA A 75 -19.89 4.80 -9.18
CA ALA A 75 -20.96 4.15 -9.97
C ALA A 75 -20.43 3.57 -11.29
N GLY A 76 -19.53 4.27 -11.98
CA GLY A 76 -18.88 3.77 -13.21
C GLY A 76 -17.80 2.72 -12.93
N VAL A 77 -17.12 2.81 -11.79
CA VAL A 77 -16.32 1.71 -11.26
C VAL A 77 -17.23 0.56 -10.81
N GLY A 78 -18.35 0.88 -10.18
CA GLY A 78 -19.35 -0.07 -9.68
C GLY A 78 -19.90 -0.96 -10.79
N SER A 79 -20.12 -0.44 -12.00
CA SER A 79 -20.54 -1.24 -13.15
C SER A 79 -19.43 -2.17 -13.68
N VAL A 80 -18.16 -1.74 -13.66
CA VAL A 80 -17.01 -2.59 -14.00
C VAL A 80 -16.81 -3.68 -12.94
N ILE A 81 -16.93 -3.31 -11.66
CA ILE A 81 -16.93 -4.24 -10.53
C ILE A 81 -18.05 -5.26 -10.73
N VAL A 82 -19.30 -4.84 -10.93
CA VAL A 82 -20.45 -5.73 -11.17
C VAL A 82 -20.24 -6.61 -12.41
N GLY A 83 -19.66 -6.10 -13.49
CA GLY A 83 -19.33 -6.88 -14.68
C GLY A 83 -18.26 -7.96 -14.42
N VAL A 84 -17.17 -7.61 -13.73
CA VAL A 84 -16.12 -8.56 -13.34
C VAL A 84 -16.66 -9.57 -12.32
N LEU A 85 -17.48 -9.13 -11.36
CA LEU A 85 -18.18 -10.00 -10.40
C LEU A 85 -19.09 -11.00 -11.11
N THR A 86 -19.82 -10.57 -12.13
CA THR A 86 -20.71 -11.42 -12.92
C THR A 86 -19.90 -12.46 -13.70
N VAL A 87 -18.82 -12.06 -14.35
CA VAL A 87 -17.94 -12.99 -15.11
C VAL A 87 -17.23 -13.99 -14.20
N LEU A 88 -16.69 -13.56 -13.06
CA LEU A 88 -16.04 -14.46 -12.09
C LEU A 88 -17.04 -15.43 -11.45
N SER A 89 -18.26 -14.98 -11.14
CA SER A 89 -19.34 -15.84 -10.63
C SER A 89 -19.82 -16.86 -11.67
N LEU A 90 -19.72 -16.55 -12.97
CA LEU A 90 -20.04 -17.46 -14.07
C LEU A 90 -18.91 -18.46 -14.37
N LEU A 91 -17.64 -18.07 -14.18
CA LEU A 91 -16.48 -18.93 -14.43
C LEU A 91 -16.19 -19.92 -13.30
N TYR A 92 -16.51 -19.57 -12.05
CA TYR A 92 -16.49 -20.51 -10.93
C TYR A 92 -17.82 -21.25 -10.87
N GLN A 93 -17.87 -22.49 -11.39
CA GLN A 93 -19.05 -23.39 -11.41
C GLN A 93 -19.58 -23.84 -10.02
N GLY A 94 -19.22 -23.15 -8.94
CA GLY A 94 -19.80 -23.30 -7.59
C GLY A 94 -20.44 -21.97 -7.22
N GLY A 95 -21.65 -21.76 -7.70
CA GLY A 95 -22.29 -20.45 -7.74
C GLY A 95 -22.58 -19.84 -6.37
N LEU A 96 -23.00 -18.58 -6.40
CA LEU A 96 -23.59 -17.78 -5.30
C LEU A 96 -24.45 -18.59 -4.30
N SER A 97 -25.08 -19.69 -4.74
CA SER A 97 -25.78 -20.68 -3.92
C SER A 97 -24.97 -21.25 -2.73
N GLU A 98 -23.69 -21.64 -2.93
CA GLU A 98 -22.85 -22.20 -1.85
C GLU A 98 -22.39 -21.11 -0.87
N ALA A 99 -22.27 -19.86 -1.33
CA ALA A 99 -21.83 -18.75 -0.51
C ALA A 99 -22.82 -18.41 0.62
N PHE A 100 -24.11 -18.66 0.40
CA PHE A 100 -25.19 -18.35 1.35
C PHE A 100 -25.51 -19.47 2.34
N GLN A 101 -25.02 -20.71 2.15
CA GLN A 101 -25.43 -21.85 2.99
C GLN A 101 -24.60 -22.04 4.28
N ASP A 102 -23.32 -21.62 4.32
CA ASP A 102 -22.41 -21.96 5.44
C ASP A 102 -21.85 -20.76 6.23
N GLY A 103 -22.53 -19.60 6.25
CA GLY A 103 -21.98 -18.40 6.91
C GLY A 103 -20.75 -17.80 6.20
N SER A 104 -20.49 -18.24 4.96
CA SER A 104 -19.34 -17.86 4.16
C SER A 104 -19.45 -16.48 3.48
N TRP A 105 -20.54 -15.74 3.72
CA TRP A 105 -20.78 -14.43 3.09
C TRP A 105 -19.70 -13.39 3.44
N ILE A 106 -19.12 -13.46 4.65
CA ILE A 106 -17.99 -12.59 5.05
C ILE A 106 -16.75 -12.94 4.22
N THR A 107 -16.42 -14.22 4.13
CA THR A 107 -15.31 -14.74 3.32
C THR A 107 -15.49 -14.40 1.84
N TYR A 108 -16.73 -14.51 1.35
CA TYR A 108 -17.15 -14.12 0.01
C TYR A 108 -16.91 -12.61 -0.16
N ALA A 109 -17.55 -11.75 0.64
CA ALA A 109 -17.42 -10.30 0.59
C ALA A 109 -15.97 -9.82 0.69
N LEU A 110 -15.16 -10.44 1.54
CA LEU A 110 -13.74 -10.16 1.72
C LEU A 110 -12.90 -10.56 0.48
N ARG A 111 -13.18 -11.72 -0.15
CA ARG A 111 -12.58 -12.10 -1.44
C ARG A 111 -12.93 -11.09 -2.53
N TYR A 112 -14.18 -10.65 -2.59
CA TYR A 112 -14.63 -9.67 -3.59
C TYR A 112 -14.08 -8.28 -3.36
N ALA A 113 -14.00 -7.83 -2.12
CA ALA A 113 -13.30 -6.62 -1.70
C ALA A 113 -11.88 -6.56 -2.27
N ASN A 114 -11.14 -7.67 -2.27
CA ASN A 114 -9.80 -7.71 -2.84
C ASN A 114 -9.77 -7.57 -4.37
N TYR A 115 -10.64 -8.29 -5.09
CA TYR A 115 -10.75 -8.15 -6.55
C TYR A 115 -11.18 -6.75 -6.96
N VAL A 116 -12.07 -6.12 -6.19
CA VAL A 116 -12.44 -4.72 -6.34
C VAL A 116 -11.22 -3.81 -6.19
N SER A 117 -10.42 -3.97 -5.13
CA SER A 117 -9.20 -3.18 -4.97
C SER A 117 -8.22 -3.39 -6.13
N LEU A 118 -8.04 -4.61 -6.63
CA LEU A 118 -7.16 -4.93 -7.75
C LEU A 118 -7.59 -4.23 -9.06
N VAL A 119 -8.88 -4.27 -9.36
CA VAL A 119 -9.48 -3.53 -10.48
C VAL A 119 -9.25 -2.04 -10.27
N MET A 120 -9.38 -1.53 -9.04
CA MET A 120 -9.16 -0.12 -8.75
C MET A 120 -7.74 0.36 -9.00
N VAL A 121 -6.72 -0.43 -8.65
CA VAL A 121 -5.31 -0.12 -8.99
C VAL A 121 -5.13 0.10 -10.51
N LEU A 122 -5.85 -0.68 -11.32
CA LEU A 122 -5.75 -0.63 -12.78
C LEU A 122 -6.58 0.50 -13.41
N PHE A 123 -7.77 0.81 -12.88
CA PHE A 123 -8.76 1.67 -13.55
C PHE A 123 -8.91 3.08 -12.99
N LEU A 124 -8.49 3.37 -11.75
CA LEU A 124 -8.59 4.73 -11.19
C LEU A 124 -7.73 5.78 -11.93
N ASP A 125 -6.83 5.33 -12.81
CA ASP A 125 -5.88 6.21 -13.48
C ASP A 125 -6.46 7.06 -14.62
N LYS A 126 -7.66 6.76 -15.12
CA LYS A 126 -8.20 7.47 -16.29
C LYS A 126 -9.14 8.62 -15.98
N LYS A 127 -9.72 8.68 -14.77
CA LYS A 127 -10.61 9.77 -14.35
C LYS A 127 -10.54 10.12 -12.85
N GLY A 128 -9.84 9.34 -12.02
CA GLY A 128 -9.89 9.42 -10.56
C GLY A 128 -8.74 10.16 -9.87
N THR A 129 -7.67 10.54 -10.58
CA THR A 129 -6.70 11.51 -10.05
C THR A 129 -7.28 12.91 -10.26
N ILE A 130 -7.87 13.44 -9.20
CA ILE A 130 -8.13 14.87 -9.03
C ILE A 130 -6.75 15.55 -8.97
N ASP A 131 -6.19 15.82 -10.16
CA ASP A 131 -4.93 16.47 -10.54
C ASP A 131 -3.97 16.94 -9.41
N ASP A 132 -3.40 16.04 -8.60
CA ASP A 132 -2.56 16.36 -7.43
C ASP A 132 -3.17 17.42 -6.46
N GLU A 133 -4.43 17.81 -6.68
CA GLU A 133 -5.00 19.06 -6.19
C GLU A 133 -5.36 18.91 -4.72
N VAL A 134 -5.84 17.72 -4.36
CA VAL A 134 -6.14 17.31 -2.99
C VAL A 134 -4.87 17.29 -2.16
N TYR A 135 -3.79 16.70 -2.68
CA TYR A 135 -2.47 16.73 -2.04
C TYR A 135 -2.02 18.18 -1.77
N PHE A 136 -2.09 19.06 -2.77
CA PHE A 136 -1.64 20.45 -2.61
C PHE A 136 -2.52 21.27 -1.67
N GLU A 137 -3.82 21.09 -1.76
CA GLU A 137 -4.77 21.75 -0.87
C GLU A 137 -4.57 21.29 0.57
N ALA A 138 -4.43 19.99 0.80
CA ALA A 138 -4.13 19.44 2.13
C ALA A 138 -2.79 19.96 2.65
N THR A 139 -1.75 20.02 1.81
CA THR A 139 -0.45 20.60 2.19
C THR A 139 -0.60 22.09 2.56
N ALA A 140 -1.43 22.84 1.84
CA ALA A 140 -1.64 24.27 2.06
C ALA A 140 -2.41 24.60 3.36
N VAL A 141 -3.12 23.62 3.94
CA VAL A 141 -3.74 23.77 5.27
C VAL A 141 -2.67 24.04 6.32
N ASP A 142 -1.57 23.30 6.28
CA ASP A 142 -0.51 23.35 7.29
C ASP A 142 0.70 24.19 6.84
N ASN A 143 0.98 24.26 5.53
CA ASN A 143 2.11 25.01 4.99
C ASN A 143 1.85 25.53 3.56
N LYS A 144 1.40 26.78 3.45
CA LYS A 144 1.08 27.43 2.18
C LYS A 144 2.30 27.65 1.29
N GLU A 145 3.44 28.05 1.87
CA GLU A 145 4.66 28.34 1.12
C GLU A 145 5.23 27.08 0.47
N PHE A 146 5.30 25.99 1.22
CA PHE A 146 5.73 24.69 0.70
C PHE A 146 4.80 24.18 -0.40
N SER A 147 3.47 24.30 -0.21
CA SER A 147 2.51 23.89 -1.24
C SER A 147 2.68 24.69 -2.54
N ALA A 148 2.82 26.02 -2.44
CA ALA A 148 3.05 26.89 -3.59
C ALA A 148 4.38 26.56 -4.29
N HIS A 149 5.44 26.32 -3.53
CA HIS A 149 6.72 25.89 -4.08
C HIS A 149 6.60 24.58 -4.86
N LEU A 150 5.99 23.54 -4.28
CA LEU A 150 5.79 22.26 -4.97
C LEU A 150 4.95 22.40 -6.25
N GLN A 151 3.90 23.21 -6.23
CA GLN A 151 3.06 23.43 -7.41
C GLN A 151 3.83 24.07 -8.57
N SER A 152 4.79 24.95 -8.26
CA SER A 152 5.64 25.59 -9.27
C SER A 152 6.62 24.62 -9.96
N LEU A 153 6.89 23.46 -9.37
CA LEU A 153 7.85 22.49 -9.88
C LEU A 153 7.26 21.57 -10.95
N LYS A 154 8.09 21.26 -11.96
CA LYS A 154 7.70 20.42 -13.09
C LYS A 154 7.55 18.95 -12.69
N LYS A 155 6.42 18.34 -13.04
CA LYS A 155 6.20 16.88 -12.88
C LYS A 155 7.10 16.09 -13.84
N GLN A 156 7.87 15.14 -13.32
CA GLN A 156 8.58 14.17 -14.15
C GLN A 156 7.59 13.13 -14.71
N LYS A 157 7.40 13.11 -16.04
CA LYS A 157 6.52 12.15 -16.71
C LYS A 157 7.28 10.87 -17.05
N ASN A 158 6.86 9.74 -16.48
CA ASN A 158 7.40 8.43 -16.85
C ASN A 158 6.31 7.36 -16.91
N LEU A 159 5.45 7.44 -17.94
CA LEU A 159 4.28 6.57 -18.14
C LEU A 159 4.63 5.07 -18.12
N LYS A 160 5.75 4.67 -18.76
CA LYS A 160 6.20 3.27 -18.79
C LYS A 160 6.52 2.74 -17.38
N LYS A 161 7.25 3.51 -16.58
CA LYS A 161 7.57 3.14 -15.19
C LYS A 161 6.32 3.06 -14.31
N LYS A 162 5.31 3.91 -14.55
CA LYS A 162 4.03 3.90 -13.83
C LYS A 162 3.24 2.61 -14.09
N LEU A 163 3.12 2.19 -15.36
CA LEU A 163 2.45 0.94 -15.73
C LEU A 163 3.16 -0.30 -15.14
N ILE A 164 4.49 -0.32 -15.19
CA ILE A 164 5.29 -1.42 -14.60
C ILE A 164 5.08 -1.47 -13.08
N GLY A 165 5.08 -0.33 -12.40
CA GLY A 165 4.81 -0.25 -10.95
C GLY A 165 3.43 -0.78 -10.58
N LYS A 166 2.40 -0.48 -11.37
CA LYS A 166 1.03 -0.98 -11.17
C LYS A 166 0.92 -2.48 -11.40
N ALA A 167 1.48 -2.98 -12.50
CA ALA A 167 1.51 -4.42 -12.77
C ALA A 167 2.22 -5.16 -11.65
N ARG A 168 3.34 -4.63 -11.16
CA ARG A 168 4.07 -5.19 -10.02
C ARG A 168 3.25 -5.19 -8.73
N ARG A 169 2.55 -4.11 -8.40
CA ARG A 169 1.64 -4.02 -7.25
C ARG A 169 0.53 -5.07 -7.32
N VAL A 170 -0.07 -5.25 -8.50
CA VAL A 170 -1.06 -6.33 -8.75
C VAL A 170 -0.46 -7.70 -8.54
N VAL A 171 0.75 -7.97 -9.07
CA VAL A 171 1.44 -9.24 -8.86
C VAL A 171 1.74 -9.47 -7.38
N GLN A 172 2.20 -8.45 -6.64
CA GLN A 172 2.44 -8.53 -5.20
C GLN A 172 1.16 -8.92 -4.44
N MET A 173 0.02 -8.33 -4.77
CA MET A 173 -1.25 -8.69 -4.13
C MET A 173 -1.70 -10.12 -4.46
N LEU A 174 -1.36 -10.65 -5.64
CA LEU A 174 -1.81 -11.97 -6.08
C LEU A 174 -0.84 -13.10 -5.69
N ILE A 175 0.42 -12.80 -5.39
CA ILE A 175 1.47 -13.82 -5.24
C ILE A 175 1.23 -14.77 -4.08
N LEU A 176 0.74 -14.26 -2.93
CA LEU A 176 0.40 -15.11 -1.78
C LEU A 176 -0.76 -16.03 -2.09
N ARG A 177 -1.76 -15.55 -2.84
CA ARG A 177 -2.94 -16.33 -3.20
C ARG A 177 -2.60 -17.45 -4.18
N VAL A 178 -1.81 -17.14 -5.21
CA VAL A 178 -1.32 -18.13 -6.18
C VAL A 178 -0.45 -19.17 -5.47
N ALA A 179 0.51 -18.73 -4.65
CA ALA A 179 1.39 -19.64 -3.94
C ALA A 179 0.64 -20.50 -2.91
N ASN A 180 -0.34 -19.95 -2.19
CA ASN A 180 -1.20 -20.71 -1.28
C ASN A 180 -2.04 -21.76 -2.04
N GLY A 181 -2.60 -21.41 -3.21
CA GLY A 181 -3.34 -22.34 -4.06
C GLY A 181 -2.48 -23.50 -4.58
N VAL A 182 -1.25 -23.21 -5.04
CA VAL A 182 -0.28 -24.23 -5.45
C VAL A 182 0.10 -25.12 -4.27
N ILE A 183 0.43 -24.53 -3.12
CA ILE A 183 0.84 -25.29 -1.92
C ILE A 183 -0.28 -26.21 -1.44
N LYS A 184 -1.53 -25.71 -1.37
CA LYS A 184 -2.68 -26.52 -0.95
C LYS A 184 -3.03 -27.64 -1.92
N LYS A 185 -2.81 -27.44 -3.22
CA LYS A 185 -3.10 -28.44 -4.26
C LYS A 185 -2.08 -29.57 -4.32
N PHE A 186 -0.80 -29.28 -4.13
CA PHE A 186 0.28 -30.22 -4.39
C PHE A 186 0.95 -30.81 -3.15
N PHE A 187 0.77 -30.21 -1.97
CA PHE A 187 1.46 -30.65 -0.75
C PHE A 187 0.49 -31.14 0.33
N PRO A 188 0.86 -32.18 1.09
CA PRO A 188 0.04 -32.66 2.21
C PRO A 188 0.02 -31.64 3.37
N ARG A 189 -1.03 -31.69 4.20
CA ARG A 189 -1.28 -30.72 5.27
C ARG A 189 -0.10 -30.53 6.24
N SER A 190 0.67 -31.58 6.53
CA SER A 190 1.87 -31.52 7.36
C SER A 190 2.96 -30.61 6.78
N VAL A 191 3.12 -30.61 5.45
CA VAL A 191 4.07 -29.73 4.75
C VAL A 191 3.51 -28.31 4.66
N GLN A 192 2.20 -28.16 4.46
CA GLN A 192 1.54 -26.84 4.41
C GLN A 192 1.75 -26.04 5.71
N MET A 193 1.67 -26.70 6.88
CA MET A 193 1.88 -26.08 8.20
C MET A 193 3.29 -25.49 8.39
N THR A 194 4.26 -25.90 7.56
CA THR A 194 5.63 -25.38 7.61
C THR A 194 5.90 -24.40 6.48
N VAL A 195 5.46 -24.72 5.26
CA VAL A 195 5.79 -23.93 4.07
C VAL A 195 5.01 -22.62 4.01
N LEU A 196 3.73 -22.60 4.39
CA LEU A 196 2.91 -21.38 4.33
C LEU A 196 3.42 -20.27 5.28
N PRO A 197 3.72 -20.53 6.56
CA PRO A 197 4.30 -19.52 7.44
C PRO A 197 5.66 -19.00 6.93
N VAL A 198 6.54 -19.90 6.46
CA VAL A 198 7.87 -19.53 5.95
C VAL A 198 7.75 -18.64 4.71
N LEU A 199 6.90 -19.06 3.77
CA LEU A 199 6.61 -18.29 2.57
C LEU A 199 6.07 -16.90 2.93
N ARG A 200 5.17 -16.82 3.90
CA ARG A 200 4.60 -15.55 4.35
C ARG A 200 5.65 -14.64 4.99
N ILE A 201 6.57 -15.18 5.80
CA ILE A 201 7.68 -14.40 6.37
C ILE A 201 8.55 -13.83 5.25
N ILE A 202 8.94 -14.67 4.28
CA ILE A 202 9.79 -14.25 3.14
C ILE A 202 9.13 -13.10 2.37
N ILE A 203 7.83 -13.20 2.16
CA ILE A 203 7.05 -12.26 1.36
C ILE A 203 6.71 -10.97 2.11
N LEU A 204 6.38 -11.04 3.41
CA LEU A 204 5.98 -9.87 4.21
C LEU A 204 7.17 -9.09 4.77
N ARG A 205 8.31 -9.75 5.02
CA ARG A 205 9.50 -9.12 5.62
C ARG A 205 9.95 -7.86 4.87
N PRO A 206 9.99 -7.81 3.52
CA PRO A 206 10.36 -6.60 2.79
C PRO A 206 9.42 -5.41 3.03
N ALA A 207 8.14 -5.64 3.31
CA ALA A 207 7.15 -4.57 3.51
C ALA A 207 7.09 -4.08 4.96
N LEU A 208 7.23 -4.99 5.93
CA LEU A 208 6.91 -4.77 7.35
C LEU A 208 8.04 -5.06 8.34
N GLY A 209 9.19 -5.49 7.85
CA GLY A 209 10.27 -6.01 8.69
C GLY A 209 9.96 -7.37 9.31
N SER A 210 10.95 -7.92 10.01
CA SER A 210 10.93 -9.32 10.45
C SER A 210 9.93 -9.63 11.56
N VAL A 211 9.66 -8.71 12.49
CA VAL A 211 8.80 -8.97 13.67
C VAL A 211 7.34 -9.09 13.24
N LEU A 212 6.80 -8.09 12.54
CA LEU A 212 5.42 -8.12 12.04
C LEU A 212 5.19 -9.27 11.06
N ALA A 213 6.14 -9.54 10.16
CA ALA A 213 6.03 -10.68 9.25
C ALA A 213 5.92 -12.02 10.00
N SER A 214 6.68 -12.17 11.10
CA SER A 214 6.62 -13.37 11.95
C SER A 214 5.31 -13.46 12.73
N LEU A 215 4.79 -12.35 13.26
CA LEU A 215 3.50 -12.32 13.96
C LEU A 215 2.34 -12.77 13.06
N VAL A 216 2.33 -12.33 11.80
CA VAL A 216 1.29 -12.74 10.84
C VAL A 216 1.48 -14.20 10.39
N ALA A 217 2.72 -14.70 10.39
CA ALA A 217 2.99 -16.11 10.11
C ALA A 217 2.62 -17.03 11.30
N ILE A 218 2.69 -16.54 12.53
CA ILE A 218 2.21 -17.27 13.72
C ILE A 218 0.71 -17.57 13.61
N ALA A 219 -0.05 -16.70 12.94
CA ALA A 219 -1.48 -16.90 12.71
C ALA A 219 -1.79 -18.19 11.91
N ASP A 220 -0.86 -18.70 11.09
CA ASP A 220 -1.03 -19.96 10.34
C ASP A 220 -0.97 -21.22 11.20
N PHE A 221 -0.45 -21.13 12.43
CA PHE A 221 -0.33 -22.29 13.32
C PHE A 221 -1.60 -22.55 14.11
N PHE A 222 -2.58 -21.64 14.09
CA PHE A 222 -3.85 -21.86 14.79
C PHE A 222 -4.76 -22.75 13.94
N PRO A 223 -5.26 -23.88 14.48
CA PRO A 223 -6.20 -24.74 13.79
C PRO A 223 -7.54 -24.03 13.70
N THR A 224 -7.79 -23.38 12.57
CA THR A 224 -8.98 -22.56 12.40
C THR A 224 -9.88 -23.09 11.29
N ALA A 225 -11.18 -22.83 11.44
CA ALA A 225 -12.15 -23.01 10.36
C ALA A 225 -11.76 -22.15 9.14
N GLY A 226 -12.09 -22.61 7.93
CA GLY A 226 -11.55 -22.08 6.65
C GLY A 226 -11.76 -20.58 6.38
N TYR A 227 -12.54 -19.86 7.19
CA TYR A 227 -12.68 -18.41 7.11
C TYR A 227 -11.47 -17.64 7.65
N TRP A 228 -10.77 -18.17 8.66
CA TRP A 228 -9.57 -17.53 9.23
C TRP A 228 -8.41 -17.52 8.24
N ASP A 229 -8.22 -18.61 7.49
CA ASP A 229 -7.23 -18.68 6.41
C ASP A 229 -7.39 -17.54 5.40
N GLU A 230 -8.64 -17.18 5.07
CA GLU A 230 -8.93 -16.09 4.14
C GLU A 230 -8.66 -14.72 4.78
N ILE A 231 -9.06 -14.51 6.02
CA ILE A 231 -8.82 -13.26 6.76
C ILE A 231 -7.31 -13.01 6.85
N ILE A 232 -6.56 -14.04 7.21
CA ILE A 232 -5.11 -13.98 7.34
C ILE A 232 -4.45 -13.72 5.98
N MET A 233 -4.94 -14.35 4.90
CA MET A 233 -4.47 -14.08 3.54
C MET A 233 -4.72 -12.63 3.14
N ILE A 234 -5.92 -12.10 3.39
CA ILE A 234 -6.28 -10.71 3.05
C ILE A 234 -5.49 -9.71 3.88
N ALA A 235 -5.32 -9.98 5.18
CA ALA A 235 -4.44 -9.18 6.03
C ALA A 235 -3.01 -9.15 5.46
N SER A 236 -2.49 -10.30 5.03
CA SER A 236 -1.16 -10.38 4.40
C SER A 236 -1.10 -9.61 3.07
N GLU A 237 -2.14 -9.66 2.25
CA GLU A 237 -2.24 -8.90 0.99
C GLU A 237 -2.28 -7.38 1.24
N ILE A 238 -3.05 -6.93 2.23
CA ILE A 238 -3.09 -5.52 2.67
C ILE A 238 -1.71 -5.07 3.14
N LEU A 239 -1.05 -5.92 3.93
CA LEU A 239 0.24 -5.63 4.53
C LEU A 239 1.36 -5.55 3.48
N MET A 240 1.35 -6.43 2.46
CA MET A 240 2.26 -6.33 1.31
C MET A 240 2.03 -5.05 0.52
N ASP A 241 0.77 -4.66 0.35
CA ASP A 241 0.41 -3.51 -0.45
C ASP A 241 0.76 -2.17 0.21
N SER A 242 0.79 -2.13 1.53
CA SER A 242 0.95 -0.92 2.34
C SER A 242 2.05 0.02 1.83
N PHE A 243 3.27 -0.49 1.61
CA PHE A 243 4.38 0.33 1.13
C PHE A 243 4.16 0.83 -0.31
N SER A 244 3.75 -0.06 -1.21
CA SER A 244 3.49 0.28 -2.62
C SER A 244 2.38 1.32 -2.75
N PHE A 245 1.32 1.20 -1.95
CA PHE A 245 0.23 2.17 -1.96
C PHE A 245 0.63 3.50 -1.32
N GLY A 246 1.38 3.48 -0.21
CA GLY A 246 1.94 4.69 0.37
C GLY A 246 2.82 5.47 -0.61
N LEU A 247 3.61 4.77 -1.44
CA LEU A 247 4.40 5.39 -2.50
C LEU A 247 3.53 6.00 -3.61
N GLU A 248 2.43 5.36 -3.97
CA GLU A 248 1.49 5.89 -4.97
C GLU A 248 0.80 7.17 -4.46
N LEU A 249 0.42 7.21 -3.18
CA LEU A 249 -0.16 8.42 -2.56
C LEU A 249 0.87 9.57 -2.47
N LEU A 250 2.16 9.26 -2.38
CA LEU A 250 3.26 10.24 -2.39
C LEU A 250 3.71 10.65 -3.80
N ASP A 251 3.08 10.16 -4.88
CA ASP A 251 3.42 10.54 -6.24
C ASP A 251 3.43 12.05 -6.49
N PRO A 252 2.48 12.86 -5.99
CA PRO A 252 2.48 14.32 -6.17
C PRO A 252 3.81 14.96 -5.74
N TYR A 253 4.41 14.46 -4.65
CA TYR A 253 5.70 14.92 -4.16
C TYR A 253 6.88 14.23 -4.89
N THR A 254 6.89 12.91 -4.95
CA THR A 254 8.05 12.15 -5.46
C THR A 254 8.23 12.20 -6.98
N LYS A 255 7.26 12.71 -7.75
CA LYS A 255 7.40 13.03 -9.17
C LYS A 255 8.08 14.37 -9.42
N ARG A 256 8.25 15.20 -8.39
CA ARG A 256 8.95 16.50 -8.46
C ARG A 256 10.37 16.43 -7.90
N MET A 257 10.72 15.33 -7.23
CA MET A 257 12.07 15.06 -6.72
C MET A 257 12.97 14.43 -7.79
N GLU A 258 14.24 14.83 -7.82
CA GLU A 258 15.26 14.25 -8.70
C GLU A 258 16.16 13.23 -7.98
N GLY A 259 16.67 12.26 -8.74
CA GLY A 259 17.84 11.43 -8.38
C GLY A 259 17.78 10.75 -7.00
N LYS A 260 18.82 11.01 -6.20
CA LYS A 260 19.13 10.32 -4.93
C LYS A 260 18.15 10.62 -3.81
N GLY A 261 17.49 11.79 -3.81
CA GLY A 261 16.53 12.17 -2.77
C GLY A 261 15.31 11.25 -2.74
N LYS A 262 14.83 10.82 -3.92
CA LYS A 262 13.72 9.87 -4.02
C LYS A 262 14.07 8.50 -3.44
N VAL A 263 15.29 8.03 -3.70
CA VAL A 263 15.81 6.76 -3.18
C VAL A 263 15.97 6.83 -1.66
N TYR A 264 16.55 7.92 -1.17
CA TYR A 264 16.73 8.17 0.24
C TYR A 264 15.38 8.18 0.98
N LEU A 265 14.39 8.93 0.48
CA LEU A 265 13.04 8.95 1.04
C LEU A 265 12.45 7.55 1.19
N LYS A 266 12.46 6.76 0.11
CA LYS A 266 11.91 5.39 0.08
C LYS A 266 12.57 4.47 1.10
N LYS A 267 13.89 4.58 1.28
CA LYS A 267 14.66 3.67 2.14
C LYS A 267 14.65 4.12 3.60
N ARG A 268 14.97 5.39 3.86
CA ARG A 268 15.12 5.94 5.22
C ARG A 268 13.79 6.03 5.96
N TYR A 269 12.73 6.37 5.23
CA TYR A 269 11.38 6.58 5.75
C TYR A 269 10.44 5.45 5.35
N HIS A 270 10.98 4.25 5.11
CA HIS A 270 10.18 3.07 4.74
C HIS A 270 9.05 2.83 5.76
N GLY A 271 9.36 2.85 7.06
CA GLY A 271 8.36 2.64 8.11
C GLY A 271 7.21 3.63 8.02
N TYR A 272 7.52 4.92 7.91
CA TYR A 272 6.54 6.01 7.74
C TYR A 272 5.60 5.76 6.55
N ILE A 273 6.17 5.43 5.39
CA ILE A 273 5.42 5.21 4.15
C ILE A 273 4.52 3.96 4.28
N SER A 274 5.06 2.86 4.80
CA SER A 274 4.29 1.63 5.03
C SER A 274 3.15 1.84 6.04
N GLY A 275 3.40 2.58 7.13
CA GLY A 275 2.40 2.82 8.16
C GLY A 275 1.21 3.64 7.66
N MET A 276 1.49 4.73 6.92
CA MET A 276 0.43 5.53 6.28
C MET A 276 -0.31 4.70 5.23
N GLY A 277 0.44 4.03 4.35
CA GLY A 277 -0.14 3.22 3.29
C GLY A 277 -0.98 2.07 3.81
N LEU A 278 -0.67 1.49 4.98
CA LEU A 278 -1.49 0.45 5.62
C LEU A 278 -2.93 0.92 5.85
N ILE A 279 -3.13 2.11 6.42
CA ILE A 279 -4.47 2.65 6.71
C ILE A 279 -5.30 2.71 5.44
N TYR A 280 -4.73 3.29 4.38
CA TYR A 280 -5.45 3.44 3.13
C TYR A 280 -5.58 2.10 2.37
N SER A 281 -4.62 1.18 2.49
CA SER A 281 -4.74 -0.18 1.93
C SER A 281 -5.85 -0.96 2.61
N VAL A 282 -6.08 -0.77 3.93
CA VAL A 282 -7.25 -1.34 4.63
C VAL A 282 -8.54 -0.69 4.10
N LEU A 283 -8.62 0.63 4.07
CA LEU A 283 -9.84 1.33 3.66
C LEU A 283 -10.21 1.07 2.18
N ALA A 284 -9.21 0.94 1.30
CA ALA A 284 -9.41 0.60 -0.11
C ALA A 284 -9.96 -0.82 -0.34
N ARG A 285 -10.01 -1.66 0.69
CA ARG A 285 -10.68 -2.98 0.65
C ARG A 285 -12.18 -2.85 0.86
N ILE A 286 -12.67 -1.75 1.42
CA ILE A 286 -14.11 -1.55 1.57
C ILE A 286 -14.70 -1.25 0.18
N PRO A 287 -15.62 -2.08 -0.34
CA PRO A 287 -16.21 -1.87 -1.66
C PRO A 287 -16.79 -0.46 -1.78
N LEU A 288 -16.64 0.17 -2.95
CA LEU A 288 -17.09 1.54 -3.28
C LEU A 288 -16.38 2.68 -2.52
N MET A 289 -15.59 2.42 -1.48
CA MET A 289 -14.85 3.47 -0.77
C MET A 289 -13.51 3.84 -1.43
N ALA A 290 -12.99 3.01 -2.35
CA ALA A 290 -11.66 3.18 -2.90
C ALA A 290 -11.34 4.58 -3.50
N PRO A 291 -12.21 5.27 -4.27
CA PRO A 291 -11.92 6.63 -4.74
C PRO A 291 -11.82 7.64 -3.59
N ALA A 292 -12.73 7.55 -2.62
CA ALA A 292 -12.69 8.37 -1.41
C ALA A 292 -11.41 8.11 -0.59
N CYS A 293 -10.95 6.86 -0.56
CA CYS A 293 -9.71 6.47 0.12
C CYS A 293 -8.47 7.04 -0.54
N VAL A 294 -8.42 7.12 -1.88
CA VAL A 294 -7.28 7.75 -2.58
C VAL A 294 -7.22 9.24 -2.28
N ILE A 295 -8.36 9.94 -2.30
CA ILE A 295 -8.44 11.37 -1.97
C ILE A 295 -8.03 11.62 -0.52
N ALA A 296 -8.61 10.89 0.43
CA ALA A 296 -8.19 10.99 1.83
C ALA A 296 -6.72 10.57 2.02
N GLY A 297 -6.24 9.65 1.18
CA GLY A 297 -4.86 9.18 1.11
C GLY A 297 -3.86 10.27 0.73
N GLU A 298 -4.21 11.11 -0.24
CA GLU A 298 -3.39 12.26 -0.62
C GLU A 298 -3.24 13.27 0.52
N ALA A 299 -4.29 13.47 1.32
CA ALA A 299 -4.20 14.31 2.52
C ALA A 299 -3.28 13.70 3.59
N GLY A 300 -3.30 12.37 3.77
CA GLY A 300 -2.35 11.68 4.64
C GLY A 300 -0.91 11.76 4.14
N ALA A 301 -0.71 11.68 2.82
CA ALA A 301 0.60 11.82 2.18
C ALA A 301 1.17 13.24 2.31
N ALA A 302 0.31 14.26 2.32
CA ALA A 302 0.70 15.64 2.59
C ALA A 302 1.23 15.81 4.03
N ASP A 303 0.49 15.33 5.04
CA ASP A 303 0.93 15.36 6.45
C ASP A 303 2.23 14.55 6.63
N LEU A 304 2.31 13.36 6.02
CA LEU A 304 3.52 12.54 6.04
C LEU A 304 4.73 13.28 5.47
N THR A 305 4.55 13.99 4.36
CA THR A 305 5.63 14.73 3.71
C THR A 305 6.15 15.84 4.61
N LEU A 306 5.26 16.66 5.18
CA LEU A 306 5.65 17.70 6.13
C LEU A 306 6.38 17.11 7.35
N LYS A 307 5.88 16.01 7.90
CA LYS A 307 6.51 15.32 9.02
C LYS A 307 7.91 14.82 8.68
N VAL A 308 8.07 14.19 7.51
CA VAL A 308 9.37 13.68 7.04
C VAL A 308 10.35 14.82 6.85
N LEU A 309 9.94 15.93 6.23
CA LEU A 309 10.80 17.10 6.05
C LEU A 309 11.26 17.68 7.40
N ALA A 310 10.34 17.86 8.35
CA ALA A 310 10.64 18.37 9.69
C ALA A 310 11.61 17.46 10.47
N VAL A 311 11.44 16.14 10.36
CA VAL A 311 12.33 15.15 11.00
C VAL A 311 13.70 15.15 10.32
N ASN A 312 13.76 15.18 8.99
CA ASN A 312 15.00 15.12 8.23
C ASN A 312 15.94 16.30 8.54
N GLN A 313 15.38 17.48 8.79
CA GLN A 313 16.14 18.65 9.26
C GLN A 313 16.90 18.41 10.56
N THR A 314 16.34 17.57 11.44
CA THR A 314 16.83 17.39 12.81
C THR A 314 17.70 16.14 12.98
N GLU A 315 17.40 15.06 12.26
CA GLU A 315 18.08 13.78 12.45
C GLU A 315 19.21 13.51 11.45
N ASP A 316 19.09 13.97 10.19
CA ASP A 316 20.13 13.73 9.19
C ASP A 316 20.09 14.76 8.04
N PRO A 317 20.65 15.97 8.25
CA PRO A 317 20.64 17.04 7.26
C PRO A 317 21.57 16.77 6.06
N ARG A 318 22.24 15.61 5.99
CA ARG A 318 23.22 15.30 4.93
C ARG A 318 22.59 15.12 3.55
N ILE A 319 21.31 14.77 3.48
CA ILE A 319 20.56 14.71 2.22
C ILE A 319 19.38 15.67 2.35
N ASP A 320 19.46 16.80 1.65
CA ASP A 320 18.39 17.78 1.60
C ASP A 320 17.23 17.24 0.77
N LEU A 321 16.05 17.19 1.40
CA LEU A 321 14.82 16.78 0.75
C LEU A 321 14.15 18.01 0.10
N LEU A 322 13.36 17.76 -0.94
CA LEU A 322 12.74 18.83 -1.71
C LEU A 322 11.82 19.69 -0.83
N GLY A 323 12.13 20.99 -0.74
CA GLY A 323 11.35 21.96 0.01
C GLY A 323 11.47 21.82 1.53
N GLN A 324 12.52 21.14 2.00
CA GLN A 324 12.83 21.01 3.42
C GLN A 324 12.93 22.37 4.10
N GLN A 325 13.52 23.39 3.46
CA GLN A 325 13.67 24.75 4.01
C GLN A 325 12.36 25.47 4.36
N PHE A 326 11.22 25.01 3.83
CA PHE A 326 9.91 25.63 4.09
C PHE A 326 9.23 25.08 5.34
N VAL A 327 9.76 24.02 5.96
CA VAL A 327 9.13 23.34 7.10
C VAL A 327 9.90 23.64 8.38
N ALA A 328 9.20 23.86 9.50
CA ALA A 328 9.85 24.05 10.79
C ALA A 328 10.39 22.72 11.35
N PRO A 329 11.58 22.70 11.99
CA PRO A 329 12.16 21.48 12.55
C PRO A 329 11.34 20.98 13.75
N VAL A 330 11.30 19.66 13.93
CA VAL A 330 10.71 19.07 15.15
C VAL A 330 11.61 19.42 16.34
N ARG A 331 11.18 20.34 17.22
CA ARG A 331 11.94 20.65 18.43
C ARG A 331 12.03 19.40 19.30
N ALA A 332 13.25 19.03 19.69
CA ALA A 332 13.51 18.00 20.69
C ALA A 332 12.99 18.48 22.06
N GLY A 333 11.69 18.37 22.30
CA GLY A 333 11.03 18.93 23.49
C GLY A 333 9.51 18.79 23.51
N ASP A 334 8.85 18.61 22.36
CA ASP A 334 7.39 18.42 22.30
C ASP A 334 6.93 16.97 22.58
N LYS A 335 7.79 16.17 23.24
CA LYS A 335 7.32 15.04 24.06
C LYS A 335 6.83 15.59 25.40
N LYS A 336 5.73 16.34 25.38
CA LYS A 336 4.93 16.56 26.58
C LYS A 336 3.54 16.00 26.34
N ASP A 337 3.29 14.91 27.08
CA ASP A 337 2.00 14.48 27.59
C ASP A 337 0.85 14.41 26.59
N SER A 338 0.71 13.24 25.96
CA SER A 338 -0.58 12.72 25.52
C SER A 338 -0.61 11.21 25.67
#